data_AF-A0A973MNN0-F1
#
_entry.id   AF-A0A973MNN0-F1
#
_cell.length_a   1.000
_cell.length_b   1.000
_cell.length_c   1.000
_cell.angle_alpha   90.00
_cell.angle_beta   90.00
_cell.angle_gamma   90.00
#
_symmetry.space_group_name_H-M   'P 1'
#
loop_
_entity.id
_entity.type
_entity.pdbx_description
1 polymer ?
#
loop_
_entity_poly.entity_id
_entity_poly.type
_entity_poly.pdbx_seq_one_letter_code
_entity_poly.pdbx_strand_id
1 'polypeptide(L)'
;MAGLSTPHQFDHPTTLAAAVLTDDNRIIVTVIGVVALAALVVAGILVRQVLAAGEGTDRMKEIAGAVQEGANAYLARQLRTLGVFAVVVFFLLMLLPADDWNQRAGRSIFFLIGAAFSAATGYIGMWLAVRSNVRVAAAAREATPAEGEPEKDLTAVSHKAMKIAFRTGGVVGMFTVGLGLLGASCVVLVYAADAPKVLEGFGLGAALIAMFMRVGGGIFTKAADVGADLVGKVEQGIPEDDPRNAATIADNVGDNVGDCA
;
A
#
# COMPACT_ATOMS: atom_id res chain seq x y z
N MET A 1 -35.10 49.24 -31.17
CA MET A 1 -33.98 49.34 -30.22
C MET A 1 -34.03 48.14 -29.28
N ALA A 2 -33.22 47.11 -29.53
CA ALA A 2 -32.88 46.06 -28.58
C ALA A 2 -31.56 45.47 -29.07
N GLY A 3 -30.53 45.61 -28.23
CA GLY A 3 -29.12 45.43 -28.61
C GLY A 3 -28.73 43.99 -28.88
N LEU A 4 -27.86 43.82 -29.87
CA LEU A 4 -27.07 42.62 -30.10
C LEU A 4 -26.17 42.37 -28.88
N SER A 5 -26.43 41.28 -28.16
CA SER A 5 -25.48 40.71 -27.20
C SER A 5 -24.36 40.02 -27.97
N THR A 6 -23.21 40.67 -28.07
CA THR A 6 -21.96 40.01 -28.46
C THR A 6 -21.53 39.05 -27.35
N PRO A 7 -21.23 37.77 -27.63
CA PRO A 7 -20.56 36.93 -26.65
C PRO A 7 -19.16 37.50 -26.42
N HIS A 8 -18.85 37.86 -25.18
CA HIS A 8 -17.48 38.13 -24.75
C HIS A 8 -16.66 36.85 -24.98
N GLN A 9 -15.86 36.82 -26.05
CA GLN A 9 -14.72 35.91 -26.17
C GLN A 9 -13.76 36.25 -25.04
N PHE A 10 -13.71 35.40 -24.02
CA PHE A 10 -12.59 35.34 -23.11
C PHE A 10 -11.42 34.64 -23.84
N ASP A 11 -10.83 35.33 -24.81
CA ASP A 11 -9.50 35.01 -25.32
C ASP A 11 -8.48 35.50 -24.29
N HIS A 12 -8.35 34.75 -23.20
CA HIS A 12 -7.06 34.63 -22.54
C HIS A 12 -6.41 33.39 -23.11
N PRO A 13 -5.54 33.51 -24.15
CA PRO A 13 -4.54 32.50 -24.36
C PRO A 13 -3.64 32.57 -23.13
N THR A 14 -3.95 31.80 -22.09
CA THR A 14 -2.93 31.30 -21.18
C THR A 14 -2.07 30.36 -22.01
N THR A 15 -1.24 30.95 -22.87
CA THR A 15 0.02 30.33 -23.24
C THR A 15 0.67 29.97 -21.91
N LEU A 16 0.70 28.68 -21.58
CA LEU A 16 1.58 28.08 -20.59
C LEU A 16 3.02 28.34 -21.06
N ALA A 17 3.40 29.61 -21.12
CA ALA A 17 4.70 30.08 -21.51
C ALA A 17 5.65 29.50 -20.48
N ALA A 18 6.44 28.53 -20.95
CA ALA A 18 7.50 27.81 -20.25
C ALA A 18 7.37 27.89 -18.72
N ALA A 19 6.70 26.92 -18.10
CA ALA A 19 6.71 26.78 -16.65
C ALA A 19 8.14 26.52 -16.17
N VAL A 20 8.93 27.57 -15.99
CA VAL A 20 10.30 27.50 -15.50
C VAL A 20 10.22 27.28 -13.99
N LEU A 21 10.88 26.24 -13.48
CA LEU A 21 11.06 26.08 -12.05
C LEU A 21 11.92 27.24 -11.52
N THR A 22 11.28 28.21 -10.87
CA THR A 22 11.94 29.26 -10.10
C THR A 22 12.76 28.65 -8.97
N ASP A 23 13.75 29.37 -8.47
CA ASP A 23 14.58 28.92 -7.36
C ASP A 23 13.75 28.62 -6.11
N ASP A 24 12.72 29.42 -5.84
CA ASP A 24 11.77 29.19 -4.75
C ASP A 24 11.00 27.86 -4.92
N ASN A 25 10.53 27.56 -6.13
CA ASN A 25 9.83 26.30 -6.41
C ASN A 25 10.77 25.09 -6.26
N ARG A 26 12.03 25.22 -6.66
CA ARG A 26 13.05 24.16 -6.48
C ARG A 26 13.31 23.88 -5.00
N ILE A 27 13.36 24.93 -4.18
CA ILE A 27 13.52 24.80 -2.73
C ILE A 27 12.33 24.04 -2.14
N ILE A 28 11.10 24.42 -2.48
CA ILE A 28 9.89 23.75 -1.98
C ILE A 28 9.89 22.26 -2.35
N VAL A 29 10.16 21.91 -3.60
CA VAL A 29 10.16 20.52 -4.06
C VAL A 29 11.27 19.71 -3.40
N THR A 30 12.43 20.33 -3.16
CA THR A 30 13.54 19.71 -2.43
C THR A 30 13.17 19.44 -0.98
N VAL A 31 12.51 20.39 -0.30
CA VAL A 31 12.00 20.19 1.06
C VAL A 31 10.99 19.04 1.11
N ILE A 32 10.07 18.95 0.14
CA ILE A 32 9.14 17.81 0.03
C ILE A 32 9.91 16.49 -0.10
N GLY A 33 10.96 16.45 -0.94
CA GLY A 33 11.81 15.26 -1.09
C GLY A 33 12.52 14.87 0.21
N VAL A 34 13.01 15.84 0.98
CA VAL A 34 13.63 15.59 2.29
C VAL A 34 12.61 15.06 3.29
N VAL A 35 11.40 15.63 3.34
CA VAL A 35 10.31 15.13 4.20
C VAL A 35 9.91 13.70 3.80
N ALA A 36 9.87 13.40 2.50
CA ALA A 36 9.59 12.06 2.00
C ALA A 36 10.63 11.03 2.48
N LEU A 37 11.92 11.39 2.43
CA LEU A 37 13.00 10.56 2.99
C LEU A 37 12.86 10.39 4.51
N ALA A 38 12.52 11.47 5.24
CA ALA A 38 12.29 11.40 6.67
C ALA A 38 11.11 10.45 7.00
N ALA A 39 10.04 10.45 6.22
CA ALA A 39 8.92 9.52 6.37
C ALA A 39 9.39 8.05 6.20
N LEU A 40 10.23 7.76 5.21
CA LEU A 40 10.80 6.41 5.02
C LEU A 40 11.71 5.99 6.18
N VAL A 41 12.48 6.92 6.75
CA VAL A 41 13.28 6.66 7.96
C VAL A 41 12.37 6.33 9.14
N VAL A 42 11.31 7.10 9.36
CA VAL A 42 10.30 6.82 10.40
C VAL A 42 9.67 5.45 10.17
N ALA A 43 9.32 5.10 8.92
CA ALA A 43 8.80 3.77 8.59
C ALA A 43 9.78 2.66 9.01
N GLY A 44 11.07 2.81 8.71
CA GLY A 44 12.11 1.86 9.12
C GLY A 44 12.26 1.73 10.64
N ILE A 45 12.11 2.84 11.39
CA ILE A 45 12.10 2.83 12.86
C ILE A 45 10.88 2.08 13.37
N LEU A 46 9.70 2.33 12.81
CA LEU A 46 8.46 1.66 13.20
C LEU A 46 8.50 0.15 12.93
N VAL A 47 9.05 -0.27 11.78
CA VAL A 47 9.29 -1.70 11.46
C VAL A 47 10.11 -2.35 12.57
N ARG A 48 11.23 -1.73 12.98
CA ARG A 48 12.08 -2.26 14.06
C ARG A 48 11.31 -2.38 15.37
N GLN A 49 10.49 -1.38 15.71
CA GLN A 49 9.70 -1.39 16.93
C GLN A 49 8.62 -2.48 16.93
N VAL A 50 8.00 -2.75 15.78
CA VAL A 50 7.02 -3.84 15.63
C VAL A 50 7.72 -5.19 15.75
N LEU A 51 8.82 -5.39 15.01
CA LEU A 51 9.53 -6.67 14.98
C LEU A 51 10.18 -7.04 16.32
N ALA A 52 10.54 -6.04 17.14
CA ALA A 52 11.05 -6.23 18.49
C ALA A 52 10.01 -6.79 19.47
N ALA A 53 8.71 -6.76 19.15
CA ALA A 53 7.69 -7.40 19.97
C ALA A 53 7.76 -8.93 19.86
N GLY A 54 7.45 -9.62 20.95
CA GLY A 54 7.49 -11.08 21.03
C GLY A 54 6.39 -11.77 20.21
N GLU A 55 6.71 -12.94 19.67
CA GLU A 55 5.82 -13.72 18.79
C GLU A 55 4.92 -14.73 19.54
N GLY A 56 4.99 -14.76 20.88
CA GLY A 56 4.15 -15.65 21.68
C GLY A 56 4.63 -17.11 21.68
N THR A 57 3.67 -18.05 21.67
CA THR A 57 3.92 -19.49 21.82
C THR A 57 4.33 -20.14 20.49
N ASP A 58 4.89 -21.34 20.53
CA ASP A 58 5.33 -22.03 19.31
C ASP A 58 4.16 -22.39 18.39
N ARG A 59 2.99 -22.72 18.95
CA ARG A 59 1.78 -22.95 18.16
C ARG A 59 1.31 -21.70 17.41
N MET A 60 1.44 -20.51 18.01
CA MET A 60 1.14 -19.25 17.34
C MET A 60 2.09 -18.99 16.16
N LYS A 61 3.38 -19.28 16.34
CA LYS A 61 4.39 -19.14 15.26
C LYS A 61 4.12 -20.11 14.11
N GLU A 62 3.69 -21.33 14.41
CA GLU A 62 3.33 -22.33 13.39
C GLU A 62 2.15 -21.85 12.52
N ILE A 63 1.08 -21.37 13.15
CA ILE A 63 -0.09 -20.82 12.43
C ILE A 63 0.31 -19.58 11.61
N ALA A 64 1.07 -18.67 12.21
CA ALA A 64 1.58 -17.49 11.50
C ALA A 64 2.46 -17.88 10.31
N GLY A 65 3.25 -18.96 10.43
CA GLY A 65 4.04 -19.53 9.35
C GLY A 65 3.19 -19.99 8.17
N ALA A 66 2.08 -20.70 8.44
CA ALA A 66 1.15 -21.14 7.39
C ALA A 66 0.48 -19.96 6.68
N VAL A 67 0.03 -18.94 7.42
CA VAL A 67 -0.53 -17.70 6.85
C VAL A 67 0.53 -16.97 6.03
N GLN A 68 1.78 -16.91 6.51
CA GLN A 68 2.88 -16.27 5.79
C GLN A 68 3.22 -16.99 4.49
N GLU A 69 3.21 -18.32 4.48
CA GLU A 69 3.43 -19.10 3.26
C GLU A 69 2.33 -18.83 2.23
N GLY A 70 1.07 -18.89 2.65
CA GLY A 70 -0.08 -18.62 1.78
C GLY A 70 -0.08 -17.21 1.21
N ALA A 71 0.17 -16.19 2.04
CA ALA A 71 0.21 -14.79 1.62
C ALA A 71 1.35 -14.54 0.61
N ASN A 72 2.54 -15.09 0.88
CA ASN A 72 3.67 -14.98 -0.05
C ASN A 72 3.40 -15.69 -1.38
N ALA A 73 2.81 -16.89 -1.35
CA ALA A 73 2.48 -17.64 -2.55
C ALA A 73 1.47 -16.89 -3.43
N TYR A 74 0.42 -16.34 -2.82
CA TYR A 74 -0.59 -15.53 -3.50
C TYR A 74 0.04 -14.27 -4.11
N LEU A 75 0.75 -13.47 -3.32
CA LEU A 75 1.28 -12.20 -3.80
C LEU A 75 2.37 -12.42 -4.88
N ALA A 76 3.20 -13.46 -4.75
CA ALA A 76 4.17 -13.82 -5.79
C ALA A 76 3.48 -14.18 -7.11
N ARG A 77 2.35 -14.91 -7.06
CA ARG A 77 1.56 -15.25 -8.25
C ARG A 77 0.91 -14.01 -8.87
N GLN A 78 0.36 -13.13 -8.04
CA GLN A 78 -0.24 -11.87 -8.46
C GLN A 78 0.82 -10.99 -9.13
N LEU A 79 1.92 -10.67 -8.45
CA LEU A 79 2.99 -9.82 -8.97
C LEU A 79 3.61 -10.35 -10.26
N ARG A 80 3.78 -11.68 -10.42
CA ARG A 80 4.24 -12.27 -11.68
C ARG A 80 3.29 -11.98 -12.84
N THR A 81 1.98 -11.99 -12.59
CA THR A 81 0.95 -11.72 -13.60
C THR A 81 0.90 -10.23 -13.92
N LEU A 82 0.91 -9.36 -12.90
CA LEU A 82 0.94 -7.91 -13.09
C LEU A 82 2.23 -7.45 -13.77
N GLY A 83 3.36 -8.13 -13.53
CA GLY A 83 4.63 -7.81 -14.19
C GLY A 83 4.55 -7.92 -15.71
N VAL A 84 3.90 -8.98 -16.23
CA VAL A 84 3.66 -9.11 -17.67
C VAL A 84 2.79 -7.98 -18.18
N PHE A 85 1.71 -7.65 -17.46
CA PHE A 85 0.81 -6.57 -17.84
C PHE A 85 1.51 -5.20 -17.83
N ALA A 86 2.34 -4.91 -16.81
CA ALA A 86 3.12 -3.70 -16.71
C ALA A 86 4.10 -3.54 -17.90
N VAL A 87 4.75 -4.62 -18.32
CA VAL A 87 5.63 -4.60 -19.51
C VAL A 87 4.83 -4.28 -20.78
N VAL A 88 3.64 -4.85 -20.95
CA VAL A 88 2.77 -4.55 -22.10
C VAL A 88 2.36 -3.07 -22.09
N VAL A 89 1.86 -2.56 -20.95
CA VAL A 89 1.46 -1.16 -20.82
C VAL A 89 2.64 -0.21 -21.04
N PHE A 90 3.84 -0.55 -20.57
CA PHE A 90 5.05 0.22 -20.84
C PHE A 90 5.30 0.43 -22.34
N PHE A 91 5.20 -0.63 -23.15
CA PHE A 91 5.34 -0.49 -24.61
C PHE A 91 4.18 0.28 -25.24
N LEU A 92 2.95 0.10 -24.76
CA LEU A 92 1.78 0.88 -25.22
C LEU A 92 1.95 2.38 -24.93
N LEU A 93 2.46 2.73 -23.74
CA LEU A 93 2.75 4.12 -23.37
C LEU A 93 3.85 4.73 -24.22
N MET A 94 4.79 3.92 -24.74
CA MET A 94 5.70 4.43 -25.76
C MET A 94 4.96 4.74 -27.05
N LEU A 95 4.04 3.91 -27.53
CA LEU A 95 3.38 4.13 -28.82
C LEU A 95 2.47 5.38 -28.86
N LEU A 96 2.04 5.88 -27.71
CA LEU A 96 1.24 7.09 -27.61
C LEU A 96 2.02 8.36 -28.04
N PRO A 97 1.36 9.31 -28.74
CA PRO A 97 1.99 10.55 -29.19
C PRO A 97 2.50 11.37 -28.01
N ALA A 98 3.66 12.00 -28.20
CA ALA A 98 4.29 12.93 -27.28
C ALA A 98 5.10 13.94 -28.10
N ASP A 99 5.25 15.15 -27.58
CA ASP A 99 5.93 16.25 -28.28
C ASP A 99 7.43 15.95 -28.45
N ASP A 100 8.04 15.30 -27.46
CA ASP A 100 9.46 14.94 -27.44
C ASP A 100 9.71 13.47 -27.08
N TRP A 101 10.80 12.91 -27.62
CA TRP A 101 11.27 11.57 -27.26
C TRP A 101 11.57 11.43 -25.76
N ASN A 102 12.12 12.48 -25.14
CA ASN A 102 12.42 12.49 -23.71
C ASN A 102 11.14 12.39 -22.85
N GLN A 103 10.05 13.04 -23.26
CA GLN A 103 8.76 12.95 -22.56
C GLN A 103 8.14 11.55 -22.72
N ARG A 104 8.23 10.97 -23.91
CA ARG A 104 7.76 9.59 -24.21
C ARG A 104 8.49 8.55 -23.36
N ALA A 105 9.82 8.65 -23.33
CA ALA A 105 10.66 7.78 -22.52
C ALA A 105 10.40 8.00 -21.02
N GLY A 106 10.36 9.27 -20.58
CA GLY A 106 10.09 9.67 -19.21
C GLY A 106 8.78 9.10 -18.69
N ARG A 107 7.66 9.31 -19.41
CA ARG A 107 6.34 8.78 -19.02
C ARG A 107 6.35 7.26 -18.85
N SER A 108 6.97 6.54 -19.77
CA SER A 108 7.00 5.08 -19.76
C SER A 108 7.91 4.54 -18.63
N ILE A 109 9.08 5.16 -18.42
CA ILE A 109 9.99 4.78 -17.33
C ILE A 109 9.36 5.07 -15.96
N PHE A 110 8.78 6.26 -15.79
CA PHE A 110 8.16 6.63 -14.52
C PHE A 110 6.88 5.85 -14.24
N PHE A 111 6.18 5.35 -15.26
CA PHE A 111 5.15 4.33 -15.09
C PHE A 111 5.69 3.06 -14.40
N LEU A 112 6.84 2.54 -14.85
CA LEU A 112 7.46 1.38 -14.19
C LEU A 112 7.93 1.71 -12.77
N ILE A 113 8.46 2.92 -12.53
CA ILE A 113 8.87 3.36 -11.19
C ILE A 113 7.64 3.44 -10.26
N GLY A 114 6.55 4.05 -10.71
CA GLY A 114 5.30 4.16 -9.95
C GLY A 114 4.70 2.80 -9.65
N ALA A 115 4.67 1.90 -10.64
CA ALA A 115 4.26 0.52 -10.48
C ALA A 115 5.14 -0.24 -9.47
N ALA A 116 6.45 -0.08 -9.55
CA ALA A 116 7.40 -0.70 -8.62
C ALA A 116 7.21 -0.17 -7.19
N PHE A 117 7.00 1.13 -7.01
CA PHE A 117 6.78 1.74 -5.70
C PHE A 117 5.45 1.29 -5.08
N SER A 118 4.39 1.20 -5.86
CA SER A 118 3.11 0.64 -5.40
C SER A 118 3.25 -0.84 -5.03
N ALA A 119 3.89 -1.65 -5.88
CA ALA A 119 4.14 -3.06 -5.59
C ALA A 119 5.00 -3.27 -4.34
N ALA A 120 6.05 -2.46 -4.16
CA ALA A 120 6.91 -2.49 -2.98
C ALA A 120 6.14 -2.13 -1.71
N THR A 121 5.28 -1.11 -1.78
CA THR A 121 4.45 -0.69 -0.64
C THR A 121 3.51 -1.81 -0.21
N GLY A 122 2.78 -2.41 -1.14
CA GLY A 122 1.86 -3.51 -0.84
C GLY A 122 2.59 -4.76 -0.34
N TYR A 123 3.73 -5.10 -0.94
CA TYR A 123 4.56 -6.22 -0.48
C TYR A 123 5.08 -6.00 0.94
N ILE A 124 5.64 -4.83 1.25
CA ILE A 124 6.15 -4.51 2.59
C ILE A 124 4.99 -4.49 3.60
N GLY A 125 3.84 -3.94 3.21
CA GLY A 125 2.63 -3.89 4.04
C GLY A 125 2.16 -5.28 4.44
N MET A 126 1.90 -6.16 3.48
CA MET A 126 1.53 -7.56 3.74
C MET A 126 2.63 -8.30 4.54
N TRP A 127 3.89 -8.14 4.15
CA TRP A 127 5.03 -8.80 4.82
C TRP A 127 5.12 -8.45 6.31
N LEU A 128 4.88 -7.18 6.65
CA LEU A 128 4.87 -6.73 8.03
C LEU A 128 3.56 -7.12 8.74
N ALA A 129 2.41 -7.01 8.07
CA ALA A 129 1.09 -7.35 8.61
C ALA A 129 1.09 -8.78 9.16
N VAL A 130 1.47 -9.77 8.35
CA VAL A 130 1.52 -11.18 8.78
C VAL A 130 2.39 -11.38 10.03
N ARG A 131 3.55 -10.70 10.09
CA ARG A 131 4.46 -10.76 11.25
C ARG A 131 3.92 -10.00 12.45
N SER A 132 3.14 -8.95 12.23
CA SER A 132 2.57 -8.13 13.29
C SER A 132 1.35 -8.80 13.93
N ASN A 133 0.55 -9.56 13.18
CA ASN A 133 -0.68 -10.18 13.66
C ASN A 133 -0.41 -11.10 14.85
N VAL A 134 0.62 -11.96 14.73
CA VAL A 134 1.04 -12.85 15.81
C VAL A 134 1.56 -12.10 17.04
N ARG A 135 2.20 -10.94 16.83
CA ARG A 135 2.73 -10.08 17.91
C ARG A 135 1.62 -9.33 18.65
N VAL A 136 0.61 -8.87 17.92
CA VAL A 136 -0.60 -8.26 18.48
C VAL A 136 -1.35 -9.29 19.31
N ALA A 137 -1.58 -10.50 18.77
CA ALA A 137 -2.20 -11.61 19.50
C ALA A 137 -1.39 -12.00 20.75
N ALA A 138 -0.06 -12.03 20.64
CA ALA A 138 0.81 -12.37 21.78
C ALA A 138 0.76 -11.31 22.88
N ALA A 139 0.66 -10.02 22.52
CA ALA A 139 0.48 -8.93 23.47
C ALA A 139 -0.92 -8.96 24.10
N ALA A 140 -1.96 -9.30 23.33
CA ALA A 140 -3.34 -9.38 23.82
C ALA A 140 -3.58 -10.57 24.75
N ARG A 141 -2.81 -11.67 24.60
CA ARG A 141 -2.88 -12.85 25.50
C ARG A 141 -2.67 -12.52 26.97
N GLU A 142 -1.97 -11.42 27.26
CA GLU A 142 -1.79 -10.94 28.63
C GLU A 142 -3.11 -10.51 29.31
N ALA A 143 -4.22 -10.39 28.57
CA ALA A 143 -5.56 -10.13 29.12
C ALA A 143 -6.17 -11.36 29.81
N THR A 144 -5.68 -12.56 29.48
CA THR A 144 -6.06 -13.83 30.13
C THR A 144 -4.81 -14.47 30.76
N PRO A 145 -4.41 -14.02 31.97
CA PRO A 145 -3.24 -14.57 32.63
C PRO A 145 -3.41 -16.07 32.94
N ALA A 146 -2.30 -16.80 33.00
CA ALA A 146 -2.32 -18.20 33.43
C ALA A 146 -2.68 -18.32 34.92
N GLU A 147 -3.09 -19.53 35.37
CA GLU A 147 -3.35 -19.78 36.79
C GLU A 147 -2.15 -19.39 37.66
N GLY A 148 -2.38 -18.46 38.59
CA GLY A 148 -1.36 -17.95 39.52
C GLY A 148 -0.66 -16.66 39.08
N GLU A 149 -0.90 -16.16 37.88
CA GLU A 149 -0.46 -14.82 37.48
C GLU A 149 -1.45 -13.75 37.99
N PRO A 150 -0.96 -12.59 38.46
CA PRO A 150 -1.83 -11.50 38.87
C PRO A 150 -2.63 -10.98 37.67
N GLU A 151 -3.89 -10.63 37.92
CA GLU A 151 -4.73 -9.98 36.92
C GLU A 151 -4.07 -8.68 36.45
N LYS A 152 -3.97 -8.52 35.12
CA LYS A 152 -3.37 -7.33 34.51
C LYS A 152 -4.46 -6.32 34.17
N ASP A 153 -4.12 -5.05 34.26
CA ASP A 153 -4.99 -3.98 33.79
C ASP A 153 -5.27 -4.13 32.29
N LEU A 154 -6.53 -4.44 31.95
CA LEU A 154 -7.00 -4.62 30.58
C LEU A 154 -6.78 -3.36 29.73
N THR A 155 -6.77 -2.18 30.33
CA THR A 155 -6.46 -0.91 29.65
C THR A 155 -4.99 -0.89 29.21
N ALA A 156 -4.08 -1.31 30.09
CA ALA A 156 -2.66 -1.39 29.76
C ALA A 156 -2.38 -2.46 28.69
N VAL A 157 -3.04 -3.62 28.76
CA VAL A 157 -2.90 -4.70 27.78
C VAL A 157 -3.42 -4.26 26.40
N SER A 158 -4.62 -3.70 26.34
CA SER A 158 -5.21 -3.21 25.09
C SER A 158 -4.37 -2.09 24.46
N HIS A 159 -3.88 -1.13 25.25
CA HIS A 159 -2.96 -0.11 24.75
C HIS A 159 -1.67 -0.70 24.17
N LYS A 160 -1.10 -1.74 24.80
CA LYS A 160 0.10 -2.40 24.30
C LYS A 160 -0.15 -3.09 22.95
N ALA A 161 -1.22 -3.89 22.85
CA ALA A 161 -1.59 -4.58 21.61
C ALA A 161 -1.95 -3.59 20.49
N MET A 162 -2.77 -2.59 20.81
CA MET A 162 -3.17 -1.52 19.89
C MET A 162 -1.97 -0.72 19.39
N LYS A 163 -0.97 -0.44 20.24
CA LYS A 163 0.25 0.26 19.84
C LYS A 163 1.04 -0.52 18.79
N ILE A 164 1.10 -1.85 18.87
CA ILE A 164 1.76 -2.68 17.86
C ILE A 164 0.96 -2.63 16.54
N ALA A 165 -0.36 -2.80 16.60
CA ALA A 165 -1.23 -2.73 15.43
C ALA A 165 -1.15 -1.36 14.73
N PHE A 166 -1.28 -0.27 15.49
CA PHE A 166 -1.24 1.09 14.97
C PHE A 166 0.12 1.43 14.35
N ARG A 167 1.22 0.99 14.97
CA ARG A 167 2.56 1.18 14.38
C ARG A 167 2.74 0.40 13.09
N THR A 168 2.15 -0.78 12.98
CA THR A 168 2.16 -1.58 11.74
C THR A 168 1.44 -0.83 10.62
N GLY A 169 0.22 -0.35 10.85
CA GLY A 169 -0.49 0.49 9.87
C GLY A 169 0.26 1.79 9.54
N GLY A 170 0.91 2.39 10.55
CA GLY A 170 1.76 3.56 10.39
C GLY A 170 2.96 3.31 9.46
N VAL A 171 3.55 2.11 9.46
CA VAL A 171 4.62 1.76 8.51
C VAL A 171 4.11 1.85 7.07
N VAL A 172 2.97 1.21 6.77
CA VAL A 172 2.40 1.19 5.42
C VAL A 172 2.11 2.61 4.96
N GLY A 173 1.45 3.42 5.79
CA GLY A 173 1.16 4.82 5.48
C GLY A 173 2.42 5.64 5.20
N MET A 174 3.48 5.48 6.01
CA MET A 174 4.74 6.20 5.83
C MET A 174 5.50 5.74 4.57
N PHE A 175 5.43 4.46 4.20
CA PHE A 175 5.97 3.97 2.92
C PHE A 175 5.20 4.53 1.72
N THR A 176 3.86 4.51 1.77
CA THR A 176 3.01 5.04 0.69
C THR A 176 3.31 6.52 0.44
N VAL A 177 3.29 7.33 1.49
CA VAL A 177 3.54 8.77 1.39
C VAL A 177 5.00 9.05 1.04
N GLY A 178 5.95 8.33 1.66
CA GLY A 178 7.38 8.50 1.42
C GLY A 178 7.78 8.18 -0.01
N LEU A 179 7.39 7.01 -0.54
CA LEU A 179 7.71 6.63 -1.92
C LEU A 179 6.95 7.49 -2.94
N GLY A 180 5.68 7.82 -2.66
CA GLY A 180 4.86 8.67 -3.53
C GLY A 180 5.42 10.08 -3.68
N LEU A 181 5.72 10.75 -2.56
CA LEU A 181 6.28 12.10 -2.56
C LEU A 181 7.72 12.11 -3.08
N LEU A 182 8.55 11.12 -2.74
CA LEU A 182 9.91 11.04 -3.26
C LEU A 182 9.91 10.88 -4.78
N GLY A 183 9.09 9.97 -5.31
CA GLY A 183 8.93 9.78 -6.75
C GLY A 183 8.44 11.06 -7.45
N ALA A 184 7.40 11.70 -6.91
CA ALA A 184 6.88 12.93 -7.47
C ALA A 184 7.89 14.09 -7.44
N SER A 185 8.59 14.29 -6.32
CA SER A 185 9.65 15.31 -6.20
C SER A 185 10.78 15.07 -7.19
N CYS A 186 11.21 13.81 -7.38
CA CYS A 186 12.22 13.48 -8.39
C CYS A 186 11.76 13.83 -9.81
N VAL A 187 10.51 13.53 -10.18
CA VAL A 187 9.97 13.91 -11.50
C VAL A 187 10.01 15.42 -11.71
N VAL A 188 9.53 16.17 -10.73
CA VAL A 188 9.44 17.64 -10.83
C VAL A 188 10.82 18.28 -10.92
N LEU A 189 11.82 17.79 -10.17
CA LEU A 189 13.19 18.31 -10.22
C LEU A 189 13.91 18.00 -11.54
N VAL A 190 13.60 16.88 -12.20
CA VAL A 190 14.27 16.45 -13.45
C VAL A 190 13.59 17.03 -14.69
N TYR A 191 12.26 17.04 -14.75
CA TYR A 191 11.49 17.38 -15.96
C TYR A 191 10.87 18.79 -15.94
N ALA A 192 10.82 19.46 -14.79
CA ALA A 192 10.32 20.82 -14.64
C ALA A 192 8.99 21.08 -15.36
N ALA A 193 8.99 21.86 -16.45
CA ALA A 193 7.80 22.19 -17.23
C ALA A 193 7.06 20.95 -17.78
N ASP A 194 7.79 19.88 -18.07
CA ASP A 194 7.27 18.63 -18.61
C ASP A 194 6.86 17.62 -17.52
N ALA A 195 7.06 17.97 -16.24
CA ALA A 195 6.75 17.09 -15.11
C ALA A 195 5.31 16.55 -15.11
N PRO A 196 4.25 17.33 -15.45
CA PRO A 196 2.89 16.81 -15.46
C PRO A 196 2.71 15.58 -16.36
N LYS A 197 3.26 15.60 -17.57
CA LYS A 197 3.17 14.48 -18.53
C LYS A 197 3.88 13.23 -18.04
N VAL A 198 4.97 13.39 -17.29
CA VAL A 198 5.73 12.27 -16.71
C VAL A 198 5.05 11.76 -15.44
N LEU A 199 4.47 12.66 -14.64
CA LEU A 199 3.68 12.33 -13.45
C LEU A 199 2.42 11.55 -13.79
N GLU A 200 1.80 11.79 -14.95
CA GLU A 200 0.69 10.95 -15.45
C GLU A 200 1.12 9.49 -15.57
N GLY A 201 2.32 9.24 -16.12
CA GLY A 201 2.90 7.90 -16.18
C GLY A 201 3.12 7.30 -14.80
N PHE A 202 3.77 8.04 -13.90
CA PHE A 202 4.01 7.63 -12.52
C PHE A 202 2.72 7.27 -11.77
N GLY A 203 1.74 8.16 -11.82
CA GLY A 203 0.43 7.99 -11.19
C GLY A 203 -0.34 6.82 -11.79
N LEU A 204 -0.33 6.68 -13.11
CA LEU A 204 -0.95 5.55 -13.81
C LEU A 204 -0.33 4.22 -13.36
N GLY A 205 1.00 4.14 -13.29
CA GLY A 205 1.71 2.94 -12.84
C GLY A 205 1.36 2.55 -11.42
N ALA A 206 1.39 3.52 -10.50
CA ALA A 206 1.03 3.30 -9.10
C ALA A 206 -0.45 2.88 -8.95
N ALA A 207 -1.37 3.59 -9.60
CA ALA A 207 -2.81 3.31 -9.53
C ALA A 207 -3.16 1.95 -10.14
N LEU A 208 -2.49 1.56 -11.23
CA LEU A 208 -2.73 0.29 -11.90
C LEU A 208 -2.41 -0.90 -10.99
N ILE A 209 -1.22 -0.89 -10.38
CA ILE A 209 -0.82 -1.94 -9.45
C ILE A 209 -1.74 -1.97 -8.25
N ALA A 210 -2.00 -0.82 -7.63
CA ALA A 210 -2.91 -0.72 -6.49
C ALA A 210 -4.32 -1.26 -6.79
N MET A 211 -4.86 -0.95 -7.98
CA MET A 211 -6.18 -1.43 -8.40
C MET A 211 -6.23 -2.95 -8.50
N PHE A 212 -5.23 -3.57 -9.14
CA PHE A 212 -5.18 -5.03 -9.24
C PHE A 212 -4.89 -5.72 -7.92
N MET A 213 -4.05 -5.14 -7.06
CA MET A 213 -3.76 -5.66 -5.73
C MET A 213 -5.03 -5.68 -4.87
N ARG A 214 -5.73 -4.56 -4.80
CA ARG A 214 -6.99 -4.42 -4.07
C ARG A 214 -8.12 -5.29 -4.63
N VAL A 215 -8.31 -5.35 -5.95
CA VAL A 215 -9.39 -6.16 -6.55
C VAL A 215 -9.09 -7.64 -6.44
N GLY A 216 -7.88 -8.07 -6.80
CA GLY A 216 -7.50 -9.48 -6.71
C GLY A 216 -7.54 -9.98 -5.27
N GLY A 217 -6.88 -9.25 -4.36
CA GLY A 217 -6.86 -9.58 -2.94
C GLY A 217 -8.25 -9.52 -2.32
N GLY A 218 -9.06 -8.52 -2.69
CA GLY A 218 -10.45 -8.37 -2.27
C GLY A 218 -11.36 -9.54 -2.66
N ILE A 219 -11.19 -10.08 -3.88
CA ILE A 219 -11.91 -11.29 -4.30
C ILE A 219 -11.46 -12.49 -3.47
N PHE A 220 -10.16 -12.62 -3.21
CA PHE A 220 -9.62 -13.73 -2.43
C PHE A 220 -10.12 -13.71 -0.98
N THR A 221 -9.99 -12.59 -0.27
CA THR A 221 -10.47 -12.46 1.12
C THR A 221 -11.96 -12.71 1.20
N LYS A 222 -12.79 -12.03 0.38
CA LYS A 222 -14.25 -12.16 0.51
C LYS A 222 -14.80 -13.52 0.09
N ALA A 223 -14.14 -14.23 -0.81
CA ALA A 223 -14.50 -15.61 -1.10
C ALA A 223 -14.18 -16.55 0.08
N ALA A 224 -13.06 -16.32 0.78
CA ALA A 224 -12.66 -17.12 1.93
C ALA A 224 -13.51 -16.82 3.18
N ASP A 225 -13.64 -15.54 3.54
CA ASP A 225 -14.44 -14.99 4.64
C ASP A 225 -15.88 -15.52 4.59
N VAL A 226 -16.60 -15.27 3.48
CA VAL A 226 -18.00 -15.73 3.32
C VAL A 226 -18.11 -17.25 3.36
N GLY A 227 -17.15 -17.98 2.80
CA GLY A 227 -17.15 -19.44 2.82
C GLY A 227 -16.90 -20.01 4.23
N ALA A 228 -15.96 -19.42 4.97
CA ALA A 228 -15.63 -19.81 6.33
C ALA A 228 -16.80 -19.55 7.28
N ASP A 229 -17.39 -18.36 7.19
CA ASP A 229 -18.43 -17.92 8.10
C ASP A 229 -19.77 -18.63 7.89
N LEU A 230 -20.20 -18.82 6.64
CA LEU A 230 -21.48 -19.48 6.36
C LEU A 230 -21.44 -20.94 6.81
N VAL A 231 -20.41 -21.69 6.43
CA VAL A 231 -20.33 -23.11 6.79
C VAL A 231 -20.02 -23.29 8.28
N GLY A 232 -19.12 -22.47 8.83
CA GLY A 232 -18.74 -22.56 10.24
C GLY A 232 -19.86 -22.13 11.18
N LYS A 233 -20.27 -20.86 11.09
CA LYS A 233 -21.20 -20.24 12.05
C LYS A 233 -22.65 -20.69 11.81
N VAL A 234 -23.09 -20.74 10.56
CA VAL A 234 -24.52 -20.94 10.22
C VAL A 234 -24.88 -22.40 10.08
N GLU A 235 -24.07 -23.20 9.38
CA GLU A 235 -24.40 -24.62 9.14
C GLU A 235 -23.95 -25.55 10.28
N GLN A 236 -22.71 -25.38 10.77
CA GLN A 236 -22.11 -26.28 11.76
C GLN A 236 -22.22 -25.76 13.20
N GLY A 237 -22.55 -24.48 13.39
CA GLY A 237 -22.66 -23.86 14.72
C GLY A 237 -21.35 -23.83 15.50
N ILE A 238 -20.20 -23.81 14.80
CA ILE A 238 -18.88 -23.67 15.42
C ILE A 238 -18.48 -22.19 15.52
N PRO A 239 -17.60 -21.81 16.47
CA PRO A 239 -17.11 -20.44 16.59
C PRO A 239 -16.43 -19.91 15.32
N GLU A 240 -16.34 -18.59 15.22
CA GLU A 240 -15.49 -17.88 14.26
C GLU A 240 -14.03 -18.27 14.42
N ASP A 241 -13.28 -18.32 13.31
CA ASP A 241 -11.86 -18.68 13.29
C ASP A 241 -11.52 -20.03 13.94
N ASP A 242 -12.49 -20.95 13.99
CA ASP A 242 -12.28 -22.25 14.60
C ASP A 242 -11.28 -23.09 13.79
N PRO A 243 -10.24 -23.68 14.43
CA PRO A 243 -9.19 -24.44 13.73
C PRO A 243 -9.71 -25.69 13.02
N ARG A 244 -10.94 -26.14 13.28
CA ARG A 244 -11.60 -27.25 12.57
C ARG A 244 -12.11 -26.84 11.20
N ASN A 245 -12.31 -25.54 10.97
CA ASN A 245 -12.76 -25.01 9.69
C ASN A 245 -11.57 -24.81 8.75
N ALA A 246 -11.55 -25.58 7.65
CA ALA A 246 -10.45 -25.56 6.68
C ALA A 246 -10.28 -24.20 5.96
N ALA A 247 -11.31 -23.34 5.96
CA ALA A 247 -11.26 -22.04 5.28
C ALA A 247 -10.56 -20.95 6.11
N THR A 248 -10.34 -21.15 7.42
CA THR A 248 -9.81 -20.11 8.33
C THR A 248 -8.40 -19.65 7.97
N ILE A 249 -7.52 -20.55 7.50
CA ILE A 249 -6.19 -20.15 7.02
C ILE A 249 -6.31 -19.30 5.75
N ALA A 250 -7.22 -19.64 4.84
CA ALA A 250 -7.42 -18.87 3.62
C ALA A 250 -8.01 -17.48 3.93
N ASP A 251 -8.89 -17.39 4.91
CA ASP A 251 -9.47 -16.14 5.39
C ASP A 251 -8.39 -15.21 5.97
N ASN A 252 -7.61 -15.73 6.92
CA ASN A 252 -6.48 -15.00 7.52
C ASN A 252 -5.40 -14.64 6.49
N VAL A 253 -5.16 -15.47 5.47
CA VAL A 253 -4.30 -15.10 4.32
C VAL A 253 -4.94 -13.94 3.55
N GLY A 254 -6.24 -14.02 3.30
CA GLY A 254 -7.08 -13.00 2.66
C GLY A 254 -6.91 -11.62 3.27
N ASP A 255 -7.01 -11.50 4.59
CA ASP A 255 -6.85 -10.22 5.29
C ASP A 255 -5.48 -9.56 5.02
N ASN A 256 -4.44 -10.38 4.87
CA ASN A 256 -3.11 -9.86 4.59
C ASN A 256 -2.92 -9.49 3.11
N VAL A 257 -3.51 -10.24 2.18
CA VAL A 257 -3.31 -10.03 0.74
C VAL A 257 -4.31 -9.08 0.09
N GLY A 258 -5.46 -8.84 0.73
CA GLY A 258 -6.51 -7.95 0.25
C GLY A 258 -6.60 -6.66 1.05
N ASP A 259 -6.68 -6.76 2.37
CA ASP A 259 -6.95 -5.59 3.20
C ASP A 259 -5.67 -4.82 3.56
N CYS A 260 -4.50 -5.47 3.48
CA CYS A 260 -3.20 -4.84 3.77
C CYS A 260 -2.34 -4.54 2.54
N ALA A 261 -2.35 -5.38 1.50
CA ALA A 261 -1.47 -5.28 0.34
C ALA A 261 -1.97 -4.25 -0.69
#